data_AF-A0A9P1CNT4-F1
#
_entry.id   AF-A0A9P1CNT4-F1
#
_cell.length_a   1.000
_cell.length_b   1.000
_cell.length_c   1.000
_cell.angle_alpha   90.00
_cell.angle_beta   90.00
_cell.angle_gamma   90.00
#
_symmetry.space_group_name_H-M   'P 1'
#
loop_
_entity.id
_entity.type
_entity.pdbx_description
1 polymer ?
#
loop_
_entity_poly.entity_id
_entity_poly.type
_entity_poly.pdbx_seq_one_letter_code
_entity_poly.pdbx_strand_id
1 'polypeptide(L)'
;MLMVLVYITMDAHGLQDMPVMLSLLILFRWIQLTWSCRAFGLVGEKILPIMQASFSAHIKGILVVTFCILLGFLHGAMALELGNDLPQHYAVVLGSLKLLLLGDGDGIDVTLGLGNAEEGNPITFLFLFAAMVVFCVCVLNLFIAVHGEAYDSAQEKAFTTFLQERAGICLHCLLRPSWPPRCCQYWRVQHRISVYICLQIFVLAAWALLLREESINVLAPTALLGASAMLGDAILVQRPWNKTSGDKYYLWMCYKESFDTAAQNAERDAGEGSMDGRISRLKRDSTQLYKQLSTEINSMSKQLGEQYQTLSQKVQGMESRLQGLENHMEEMVQNLEYIVSVQTRTQGSSPCLE
;
A
#
# COMPACT_ATOMS: atom_id res chain seq x y z
N MET A 1 -10.04 23.20 -7.70
CA MET A 1 -9.27 22.81 -8.91
C MET A 1 -10.11 22.01 -9.89
N LEU A 2 -10.65 20.84 -9.50
CA LEU A 2 -11.41 19.98 -10.43
C LEU A 2 -12.67 20.63 -11.01
N MET A 3 -13.41 21.42 -10.21
CA MET A 3 -14.55 22.22 -10.68
C MET A 3 -14.14 23.37 -11.62
N VAL A 4 -12.93 23.92 -11.45
CA VAL A 4 -12.40 24.98 -12.33
C VAL A 4 -11.94 24.37 -13.65
N LEU A 5 -11.31 23.18 -13.63
CA LEU A 5 -10.96 22.45 -14.83
C LEU A 5 -12.22 22.06 -15.62
N VAL A 6 -13.25 21.53 -14.94
CA VAL A 6 -14.55 21.22 -15.55
C VAL A 6 -15.18 22.48 -16.15
N TYR A 7 -15.19 23.59 -15.42
CA TYR A 7 -15.72 24.87 -15.90
C TYR A 7 -14.98 25.39 -17.14
N ILE A 8 -13.64 25.36 -17.15
CA ILE A 8 -12.82 25.76 -18.31
C ILE A 8 -13.12 24.85 -19.51
N THR A 9 -13.36 23.56 -19.27
CA THR A 9 -13.65 22.61 -20.35
C THR A 9 -15.09 22.70 -20.85
N MET A 10 -16.05 23.19 -20.05
CA MET A 10 -17.46 23.30 -20.45
C MET A 10 -17.70 24.29 -21.60
N ASP A 11 -16.85 25.31 -21.74
CA ASP A 11 -16.98 26.32 -22.80
C ASP A 11 -16.40 25.84 -24.14
N ALA A 12 -15.52 24.84 -24.11
CA ALA A 12 -15.00 24.20 -25.30
C ALA A 12 -16.01 23.16 -25.81
N HIS A 13 -16.75 23.49 -26.87
CA HIS A 13 -17.73 22.59 -27.52
C HIS A 13 -17.13 21.28 -28.09
N GLY A 14 -15.83 21.00 -27.87
CA GLY A 14 -15.11 19.79 -28.27
C GLY A 14 -14.39 19.12 -27.10
N LEU A 15 -15.09 18.75 -26.02
CA LEU A 15 -14.48 17.94 -24.94
C LEU A 15 -13.98 16.57 -25.45
N GLN A 16 -14.61 16.06 -26.51
CA GLN A 16 -14.20 14.83 -27.20
C GLN A 16 -12.81 14.97 -27.84
N ASP A 17 -12.36 16.20 -28.13
CA ASP A 17 -11.05 16.46 -28.76
C ASP A 17 -9.91 16.55 -27.74
N MET A 18 -10.20 16.44 -26.43
CA MET A 18 -9.18 16.50 -25.37
C MET A 18 -9.14 15.24 -24.48
N PRO A 19 -8.91 14.04 -25.06
CA PRO A 19 -8.77 12.80 -24.29
C PRO A 19 -7.64 12.88 -23.24
N VAL A 20 -6.62 13.71 -23.50
CA VAL A 20 -5.51 13.98 -22.56
C VAL A 20 -5.99 14.69 -21.29
N MET A 21 -6.90 15.66 -21.39
CA MET A 21 -7.42 16.36 -20.20
C MET A 21 -8.29 15.42 -19.37
N LEU A 22 -9.09 14.59 -20.04
CA LEU A 22 -9.92 13.60 -19.37
C LEU A 22 -9.07 12.54 -18.64
N SER A 23 -7.99 12.04 -19.25
CA SER A 23 -7.10 11.08 -18.60
C SER A 23 -6.40 11.66 -17.38
N LEU A 24 -5.96 12.93 -17.45
CA LEU A 24 -5.43 13.65 -16.30
C LEU A 24 -6.46 13.82 -15.18
N LEU A 25 -7.70 14.17 -15.51
CA LEU A 25 -8.79 14.27 -14.53
C LEU A 25 -9.03 12.94 -13.81
N ILE A 26 -9.04 11.83 -14.55
CA ILE A 26 -9.17 10.48 -13.97
C ILE A 26 -8.00 10.18 -13.04
N LEU A 27 -6.76 10.47 -13.45
CA LEU A 27 -5.57 10.29 -12.62
C LEU A 27 -5.67 11.08 -11.30
N PHE A 28 -6.04 12.38 -11.37
CA PHE A 28 -6.23 13.20 -10.18
C PHE A 28 -7.31 12.66 -9.25
N ARG A 29 -8.38 12.06 -9.80
CA ARG A 29 -9.42 11.42 -8.99
C ARG A 29 -8.90 10.19 -8.26
N TRP A 30 -8.07 9.36 -8.89
CA TRP A 30 -7.40 8.24 -8.22
C TRP A 30 -6.46 8.73 -7.10
N ILE A 31 -5.68 9.78 -7.34
CA ILE A 31 -4.83 10.39 -6.31
C ILE A 31 -5.68 10.89 -5.14
N GLN A 32 -6.80 11.56 -5.42
CA GLN A 32 -7.74 12.02 -4.39
C GLN A 32 -8.37 10.84 -3.62
N LEU A 33 -8.70 9.74 -4.31
CA LEU A 33 -9.23 8.53 -3.67
C LEU A 33 -8.19 7.93 -2.72
N THR A 34 -6.94 7.79 -3.17
CA THR A 34 -5.81 7.35 -2.35
C THR A 34 -5.62 8.26 -1.13
N TRP A 35 -5.76 9.58 -1.30
CA TRP A 35 -5.74 10.53 -0.18
C TRP A 35 -6.90 10.28 0.80
N SER A 36 -8.12 10.01 0.32
CA SER A 36 -9.26 9.68 1.19
C SER A 36 -9.05 8.36 1.93
N CYS A 37 -8.33 7.40 1.36
CA CYS A 37 -8.04 6.12 1.99
C CYS A 37 -7.25 6.24 3.32
N ARG A 38 -6.59 7.38 3.58
CA ARG A 38 -5.87 7.64 4.83
C ARG A 38 -6.75 7.64 6.08
N ALA A 39 -8.07 7.77 5.93
CA ALA A 39 -9.01 7.76 7.04
C ALA A 39 -9.24 6.36 7.64
N PHE A 40 -8.98 5.30 6.88
CA PHE A 40 -9.32 3.92 7.26
C PHE A 40 -8.16 3.25 8.00
N GLY A 41 -8.44 2.49 9.06
CA GLY A 41 -7.42 1.81 9.87
C GLY A 41 -6.56 0.82 9.09
N LEU A 42 -7.18 -0.01 8.24
CA LEU A 42 -6.46 -1.07 7.51
C LEU A 42 -5.45 -0.54 6.48
N VAL A 43 -5.75 0.63 5.89
CA VAL A 43 -5.04 1.15 4.73
C VAL A 43 -4.25 2.41 5.07
N GLY A 44 -4.84 3.32 5.87
CA GLY A 44 -4.25 4.62 6.17
C GLY A 44 -2.96 4.54 6.97
N GLU A 45 -2.85 3.60 7.90
CA GLU A 45 -1.61 3.38 8.67
C GLU A 45 -0.43 2.99 7.78
N LYS A 46 -0.68 2.30 6.65
CA LYS A 46 0.36 1.89 5.69
C LYS A 46 0.65 2.95 4.63
N ILE A 47 -0.38 3.66 4.14
CA ILE A 47 -0.23 4.67 3.09
C ILE A 47 0.45 5.94 3.63
N LEU A 48 0.12 6.38 4.85
CA LEU A 48 0.65 7.62 5.41
C LEU A 48 2.19 7.69 5.44
N PRO A 49 2.93 6.68 5.94
CA PRO A 49 4.38 6.74 5.93
C PRO A 49 4.96 6.81 4.51
N ILE A 50 4.35 6.15 3.51
CA ILE A 50 4.76 6.26 2.09
C ILE A 50 4.63 7.71 1.62
N MET A 51 3.49 8.35 1.90
CA MET A 51 3.25 9.73 1.52
C MET A 51 4.18 10.70 2.24
N GLN A 52 4.36 10.54 3.55
CA GLN A 52 5.25 11.39 4.34
C GLN A 52 6.71 11.23 3.92
N ALA A 53 7.16 10.00 3.66
CA ALA A 53 8.49 9.75 3.13
C ALA A 53 8.68 10.46 1.78
N SER A 54 7.74 10.27 0.84
CA SER A 54 7.78 10.87 -0.50
C SER A 54 7.90 12.39 -0.50
N PHE A 55 7.29 13.08 0.47
CA PHE A 55 7.35 14.53 0.61
C PHE A 55 8.36 15.04 1.64
N SER A 56 9.19 14.14 2.21
CA SER A 56 10.22 14.49 3.18
C SER A 56 11.28 15.42 2.57
N ALA A 57 11.84 16.32 3.38
CA ALA A 57 12.86 17.27 2.93
C ALA A 57 14.11 16.56 2.37
N HIS A 58 14.46 15.40 2.92
CA HIS A 58 15.60 14.60 2.47
C HIS A 58 15.41 14.09 1.03
N ILE A 59 14.21 13.64 0.68
CA ILE A 59 13.90 13.16 -0.67
C ILE A 59 13.94 14.31 -1.69
N LYS A 60 13.55 15.53 -1.30
CA LYS A 60 13.63 16.69 -2.20
C LYS A 60 15.08 16.97 -2.64
N GLY A 61 16.04 16.85 -1.73
CA GLY A 61 17.46 17.03 -2.04
C GLY A 61 17.95 16.03 -3.08
N ILE A 62 17.67 14.73 -2.87
CA ILE A 62 18.12 13.69 -3.80
C ILE A 62 17.40 13.75 -5.15
N LEU A 63 16.12 14.15 -5.17
CA LEU A 63 15.36 14.36 -6.41
C LEU A 63 15.97 15.47 -7.26
N VAL A 64 16.41 16.58 -6.65
CA VAL A 64 17.08 17.66 -7.37
C VAL A 64 18.39 17.16 -7.99
N VAL A 65 19.22 16.43 -7.24
CA VAL A 65 20.47 15.85 -7.76
C VAL A 65 20.20 14.87 -8.91
N THR A 66 19.23 13.97 -8.73
CA THR A 66 18.79 13.00 -9.75
C THR A 66 18.31 13.70 -11.01
N PHE A 67 17.51 14.76 -10.86
CA PHE A 67 16.99 15.56 -11.96
C PHE A 67 18.09 16.31 -12.71
N CYS A 68 19.07 16.90 -12.00
CA CYS A 68 20.23 17.53 -12.63
C CYS A 68 21.08 16.53 -13.43
N ILE A 69 21.33 15.35 -12.87
CA ILE A 69 22.07 14.27 -13.57
C ILE A 69 21.29 13.83 -14.82
N LEU A 70 19.97 13.62 -14.69
CA LEU A 70 19.10 13.24 -15.80
C LEU A 70 19.13 14.29 -16.92
N LEU A 71 19.00 15.58 -16.58
CA LEU A 71 19.09 16.66 -17.55
C LEU A 71 20.47 16.73 -18.22
N GLY A 72 21.55 16.46 -17.49
CA GLY A 72 22.90 16.37 -18.06
C GLY A 72 23.01 15.29 -19.13
N PHE A 73 22.49 14.08 -18.86
CA PHE A 73 22.47 13.00 -19.84
C PHE A 73 21.52 13.27 -21.02
N LEU A 74 20.33 13.82 -20.76
CA LEU A 74 19.41 14.23 -21.83
C LEU A 74 20.02 15.28 -22.73
N HIS A 75 20.71 16.27 -22.16
CA HIS A 75 21.41 17.30 -22.92
C HIS A 75 22.55 16.69 -23.76
N GLY A 76 23.33 15.76 -23.19
CA GLY A 76 24.36 15.02 -23.92
C GLY A 76 23.80 14.21 -25.08
N ALA A 77 22.69 13.48 -24.87
CA ALA A 77 22.02 12.72 -25.92
C ALA A 77 21.49 13.63 -27.04
N MET A 78 20.90 14.77 -26.69
CA MET A 78 20.47 15.79 -27.65
C MET A 78 21.63 16.41 -28.43
N ALA A 79 22.78 16.61 -27.79
CA ALA A 79 23.98 17.13 -28.45
C ALA A 79 24.58 16.12 -29.44
N LEU A 80 24.54 14.82 -29.13
CA LEU A 80 24.93 13.75 -30.06
C LEU A 80 24.01 13.69 -31.30
N GLU A 81 22.75 14.08 -31.15
CA GLU A 81 21.78 14.12 -32.25
C GLU A 81 21.87 15.37 -33.13
N LEU A 82 22.51 16.45 -32.66
CA LEU A 82 22.57 17.73 -33.38
C LEU A 82 23.28 17.64 -34.75
N GLY A 83 24.02 16.55 -35.01
CA GLY A 83 24.64 16.26 -36.30
C GLY A 83 23.70 15.64 -37.35
N ASN A 84 22.46 15.32 -36.99
CA ASN A 84 21.50 14.63 -37.84
C ASN A 84 20.32 15.55 -38.20
N ASP A 85 19.98 15.66 -39.49
CA ASP A 85 18.82 16.43 -39.98
C ASP A 85 17.45 15.76 -39.68
N LEU A 86 17.39 14.87 -38.67
CA LEU A 86 16.19 14.09 -38.36
C LEU A 86 15.18 14.92 -37.53
N PRO A 87 13.90 15.02 -37.95
CA PRO A 87 12.91 15.88 -37.31
C PRO A 87 12.28 15.31 -36.01
N GLN A 88 12.91 14.36 -35.31
CA GLN A 88 12.29 13.62 -34.19
C GLN A 88 13.04 13.73 -32.85
N HIS A 89 13.41 14.94 -32.43
CA HIS A 89 13.99 15.21 -31.10
C HIS A 89 13.21 14.58 -29.92
N TYR A 90 11.88 14.49 -30.04
CA TYR A 90 11.03 13.86 -29.02
C TYR A 90 11.33 12.37 -28.83
N ALA A 91 11.63 11.64 -29.90
CA ALA A 91 11.93 10.21 -29.84
C ALA A 91 13.22 9.94 -29.06
N VAL A 92 14.25 10.78 -29.26
CA VAL A 92 15.53 10.68 -28.55
C VAL A 92 15.36 10.96 -27.05
N VAL A 93 14.59 12.01 -26.69
CA VAL A 93 14.29 12.33 -25.29
C VAL A 93 13.50 11.19 -24.63
N LEU A 94 12.48 10.67 -25.30
CA LEU A 94 11.65 9.59 -24.76
C LEU A 94 12.44 8.28 -24.65
N GLY A 95 13.23 7.94 -25.66
CA GLY A 95 14.13 6.78 -25.65
C GLY A 95 15.16 6.85 -24.53
N SER A 96 15.77 8.03 -24.34
CA SER A 96 16.71 8.28 -23.24
C SER A 96 16.05 8.19 -21.87
N LEU A 97 14.82 8.72 -21.71
CA LEU A 97 14.06 8.59 -20.46
C LEU A 97 13.68 7.14 -20.17
N LYS A 98 13.23 6.39 -21.18
CA LYS A 98 12.91 4.97 -21.05
C LYS A 98 14.15 4.16 -20.66
N LEU A 99 15.28 4.40 -21.31
CA LEU A 99 16.54 3.74 -21.01
C LEU A 99 16.97 4.02 -19.56
N LEU A 100 17.04 5.29 -19.17
CA LEU A 100 17.58 5.67 -17.87
C LEU A 100 16.64 5.31 -16.72
N LEU A 101 15.34 5.64 -16.83
CA LEU A 101 14.39 5.45 -15.72
C LEU A 101 13.82 4.04 -15.64
N LEU A 102 13.60 3.37 -16.78
CA LEU A 102 12.93 2.06 -16.82
C LEU A 102 13.91 0.91 -17.12
N GLY A 103 15.13 1.20 -17.58
CA GLY A 103 16.06 0.17 -18.05
C GLY A 103 15.54 -0.56 -19.29
N ASP A 104 14.69 0.09 -20.08
CA ASP A 104 14.02 -0.52 -21.22
C ASP A 104 14.98 -0.72 -22.40
N GLY A 105 14.99 -1.93 -22.97
CA GLY A 105 15.87 -2.31 -24.07
C GLY A 105 15.61 -1.52 -25.35
N ASP A 106 14.35 -1.16 -25.61
CA ASP A 106 13.97 -0.32 -26.76
C ASP A 106 14.64 1.06 -26.72
N GLY A 107 14.93 1.57 -25.51
CA GLY A 107 15.67 2.82 -25.34
C GLY A 107 17.13 2.71 -25.77
N ILE A 108 17.72 1.51 -25.70
CA ILE A 108 19.10 1.24 -26.13
C ILE A 108 19.20 1.34 -27.65
N ASP A 109 18.27 0.74 -28.39
CA ASP A 109 18.31 0.77 -29.87
C ASP A 109 18.18 2.20 -30.40
N VAL A 110 17.28 3.00 -29.80
CA VAL A 110 17.11 4.42 -30.14
C VAL A 110 18.36 5.23 -29.85
N THR A 111 19.09 4.92 -28.77
CA THR A 111 20.28 5.67 -28.37
C THR A 111 21.57 5.21 -29.04
N LEU A 112 21.69 3.93 -29.41
CA LEU A 112 22.80 3.40 -30.22
C LEU A 112 22.70 3.85 -31.68
N GLY A 113 21.49 4.08 -32.19
CA GLY A 113 21.27 4.68 -33.50
C GLY A 113 21.67 6.16 -33.61
N LEU A 114 22.02 6.81 -32.49
CA LEU A 114 22.46 8.21 -32.49
C LEU A 114 23.83 8.34 -33.17
N GLY A 115 23.90 9.23 -34.17
CA GLY A 115 25.12 9.55 -34.91
C GLY A 115 25.32 8.81 -36.24
N ASN A 116 24.27 8.24 -36.84
CA ASN A 116 24.25 7.70 -38.21
C ASN A 116 25.31 6.63 -38.55
N ALA A 117 25.91 5.98 -37.54
CA ALA A 117 26.82 4.87 -37.75
C ALA A 117 26.01 3.56 -37.69
N GLU A 118 25.93 2.83 -38.79
CA GLU A 118 25.30 1.49 -38.84
C GLU A 118 25.90 0.53 -37.78
N GLU A 119 27.14 0.78 -37.35
CA GLU A 119 27.86 0.00 -36.33
C GLU A 119 28.05 0.72 -34.98
N GLY A 120 27.44 1.91 -34.79
CA GLY A 120 27.53 2.70 -33.58
C GLY A 120 28.89 3.39 -33.38
N ASN A 121 28.88 4.63 -32.91
CA ASN A 121 30.13 5.32 -32.56
C ASN A 121 30.62 4.84 -31.17
N PRO A 122 31.90 4.46 -31.01
CA PRO A 122 32.44 4.03 -29.71
C PRO A 122 32.26 5.10 -28.61
N ILE A 123 32.21 6.38 -28.96
CA ILE A 123 31.95 7.48 -28.03
C ILE A 123 30.50 7.43 -27.53
N THR A 124 29.52 7.19 -28.41
CA THR A 124 28.12 7.01 -28.04
C THR A 124 27.94 5.80 -27.13
N PHE A 125 28.61 4.69 -27.44
CA PHE A 125 28.61 3.50 -26.59
C PHE A 125 29.18 3.79 -25.20
N LEU A 126 30.35 4.46 -25.13
CA LEU A 126 30.96 4.84 -23.86
C LEU A 126 30.06 5.79 -23.04
N PHE A 127 29.43 6.75 -23.70
CA PHE A 127 28.47 7.67 -23.08
C PHE A 127 27.27 6.92 -22.51
N LEU A 128 26.67 5.99 -23.28
CA LEU A 128 25.53 5.18 -22.86
C LEU A 128 25.90 4.27 -21.68
N PHE A 129 27.06 3.62 -21.75
CA PHE A 129 27.57 2.79 -20.66
C PHE A 129 27.76 3.62 -19.38
N ALA A 130 28.38 4.79 -19.49
CA ALA A 130 28.54 5.71 -18.36
C ALA A 130 27.18 6.16 -17.80
N ALA A 131 26.21 6.47 -18.67
CA ALA A 131 24.86 6.85 -18.27
C ALA A 131 24.14 5.73 -17.52
N MET A 132 24.24 4.50 -18.00
CA MET A 132 23.67 3.32 -17.34
C MET A 132 24.31 3.06 -15.98
N VAL A 133 25.64 3.11 -15.87
CA VAL A 133 26.33 2.93 -14.59
C VAL A 133 25.95 4.02 -13.60
N VAL A 134 26.05 5.29 -14.00
CA VAL A 134 25.73 6.41 -13.11
C VAL A 134 24.26 6.37 -12.69
N PHE A 135 23.32 6.16 -13.62
CA PHE A 135 21.91 6.25 -13.31
C PHE A 135 21.37 4.99 -12.63
N CYS A 136 21.55 3.82 -13.25
CA CYS A 136 20.97 2.57 -12.76
C CYS A 136 21.74 2.02 -11.55
N VAL A 137 23.06 2.14 -11.51
CA VAL A 137 23.87 1.57 -10.41
C VAL A 137 24.09 2.60 -9.30
N CYS A 138 24.41 3.85 -9.61
CA CYS A 138 24.67 4.84 -8.54
C CYS A 138 23.40 5.54 -8.06
N VAL A 139 22.68 6.22 -8.96
CA VAL A 139 21.55 7.09 -8.57
C VAL A 139 20.36 6.30 -8.06
N LEU A 140 19.95 5.21 -8.73
CA LEU A 140 18.81 4.39 -8.32
C LEU A 140 19.06 3.74 -6.94
N ASN A 141 20.24 3.17 -6.71
CA ASN A 141 20.58 2.57 -5.42
C ASN A 141 20.64 3.60 -4.29
N LEU A 142 21.18 4.79 -4.56
CA LEU A 142 21.17 5.89 -3.61
C LEU A 142 19.73 6.35 -3.31
N PHE A 143 18.88 6.44 -4.33
CA PHE A 143 17.46 6.77 -4.16
C PHE A 143 16.74 5.75 -3.27
N ILE A 144 16.97 4.45 -3.47
CA ILE A 144 16.41 3.38 -2.63
C ILE A 144 16.90 3.51 -1.19
N ALA A 145 18.20 3.75 -0.97
CA ALA A 145 18.76 3.90 0.37
C ALA A 145 18.15 5.08 1.13
N VAL A 146 18.10 6.27 0.51
CA VAL A 146 17.52 7.48 1.11
C VAL A 146 16.02 7.34 1.33
N HIS A 147 15.31 6.72 0.39
CA HIS A 147 13.88 6.47 0.55
C HIS A 147 13.61 5.45 1.65
N GLY A 148 14.48 4.44 1.83
CA GLY A 148 14.42 3.48 2.93
C GLY A 148 14.54 4.17 4.28
N GLU A 149 15.58 4.99 4.48
CA GLU A 149 15.77 5.75 5.73
C GLU A 149 14.61 6.72 6.01
N ALA A 150 14.15 7.44 4.98
CA ALA A 150 13.02 8.36 5.12
C ALA A 150 11.71 7.61 5.44
N TYR A 151 11.52 6.42 4.87
CA TYR A 151 10.37 5.57 5.13
C TYR A 151 10.38 5.02 6.55
N ASP A 152 11.52 4.51 7.03
CA ASP A 152 11.65 4.02 8.41
C ASP A 152 11.35 5.15 9.42
N SER A 153 11.89 6.34 9.20
CA SER A 153 11.61 7.53 10.03
C SER A 153 10.12 7.94 10.02
N ALA A 154 9.45 7.78 8.88
CA ALA A 154 8.02 8.03 8.76
C ALA A 154 7.19 6.91 9.41
N GLN A 155 7.62 5.65 9.29
CA GLN A 155 6.96 4.49 9.86
C GLN A 155 6.94 4.54 11.39
N GLU A 156 8.04 4.96 12.02
CA GLU A 156 8.09 5.20 13.48
C GLU A 156 7.02 6.20 13.97
N LYS A 157 6.61 7.13 13.11
CA LYS A 157 5.62 8.18 13.39
C LYS A 157 4.26 7.91 12.72
N ALA A 158 4.09 6.76 12.07
CA ALA A 158 2.91 6.48 11.26
C ALA A 158 1.64 6.47 12.10
N PHE A 159 1.68 5.82 13.27
CA PHE A 159 0.51 5.73 14.15
C PHE A 159 0.08 7.08 14.71
N THR A 160 1.01 7.91 15.17
CA THR A 160 0.69 9.24 15.72
C THR A 160 0.17 10.18 14.63
N THR A 161 0.82 10.18 13.46
CA THR A 161 0.33 10.92 12.28
C THR A 161 -1.06 10.45 11.89
N PHE A 162 -1.29 9.15 11.86
CA PHE A 162 -2.58 8.57 11.50
C PHE A 162 -3.71 9.04 12.41
N LEU A 163 -3.49 9.06 13.73
CA LEU A 163 -4.46 9.60 14.67
C LEU A 163 -4.68 11.10 14.46
N GLN A 164 -3.62 11.88 14.23
CA GLN A 164 -3.72 13.32 13.96
C GLN A 164 -4.53 13.61 12.69
N GLU A 165 -4.26 12.87 11.61
CA GLU A 165 -4.99 13.01 10.34
C GLU A 165 -6.46 12.61 10.48
N ARG A 166 -6.75 11.54 11.21
CA ARG A 166 -8.13 11.15 11.51
C ARG A 166 -8.86 12.19 12.35
N ALA A 167 -8.20 12.77 13.35
CA ALA A 167 -8.75 13.87 14.13
C ALA A 167 -9.05 15.09 13.23
N GLY A 168 -8.12 15.43 12.32
CA GLY A 168 -8.31 16.49 11.34
C GLY A 168 -9.48 16.25 10.38
N ILE A 169 -9.62 15.02 9.87
CA ILE A 169 -10.75 14.61 9.01
C ILE A 169 -12.05 14.70 9.81
N CYS A 170 -12.08 14.19 11.04
CA CYS A 170 -13.24 14.30 11.91
C CYS A 170 -13.63 15.76 12.12
N LEU A 171 -12.69 16.64 12.48
CA LEU A 171 -12.92 18.07 12.64
C LEU A 171 -13.48 18.68 11.34
N HIS A 172 -12.92 18.36 10.19
CA HIS A 172 -13.43 18.83 8.90
C HIS A 172 -14.87 18.34 8.65
N CYS A 173 -15.20 17.10 9.02
CA CYS A 173 -16.56 16.59 8.96
C CYS A 173 -17.50 17.28 9.96
N LEU A 174 -17.00 17.69 11.14
CA LEU A 174 -17.77 18.45 12.14
C LEU A 174 -18.12 19.85 11.64
N LEU A 175 -17.21 20.48 10.88
CA LEU A 175 -17.37 21.83 10.34
C LEU A 175 -18.21 21.87 9.05
N ARG A 176 -18.48 20.73 8.41
CA ARG A 176 -19.34 20.69 7.21
C ARG A 176 -20.79 21.03 7.59
N PRO A 177 -21.52 21.80 6.74
CA PRO A 177 -22.92 22.10 6.98
C PRO A 177 -23.73 20.80 7.03
N SER A 178 -24.71 20.74 7.95
CA SER A 178 -25.54 19.55 8.11
C SER A 178 -26.43 19.33 6.88
N TRP A 179 -26.21 18.24 6.18
CA TRP A 179 -27.11 17.74 5.13
C TRP A 179 -27.86 16.50 5.63
N PRO A 180 -29.15 16.30 5.31
CA PRO A 180 -30.03 17.21 4.58
C PRO A 180 -30.47 18.42 5.43
N PRO A 181 -30.87 19.55 4.79
CA PRO A 181 -31.44 20.70 5.50
C PRO A 181 -32.69 20.29 6.31
N ARG A 182 -33.02 21.06 7.36
CA ARG A 182 -34.09 20.73 8.32
C ARG A 182 -35.46 20.47 7.66
N CYS A 183 -35.73 21.10 6.51
CA CYS A 183 -36.96 20.89 5.74
C CYS A 183 -37.11 19.48 5.15
N CYS A 184 -36.02 18.72 5.01
CA CYS A 184 -36.00 17.40 4.39
C CYS A 184 -35.59 16.29 5.38
N GLN A 185 -36.09 16.35 6.62
CA GLN A 185 -35.71 15.39 7.67
C GLN A 185 -36.07 13.92 7.32
N TYR A 186 -37.06 13.70 6.45
CA TYR A 186 -37.45 12.38 5.95
C TYR A 186 -36.38 11.69 5.09
N TRP A 187 -35.39 12.42 4.56
CA TRP A 187 -34.30 11.87 3.74
C TRP A 187 -33.15 11.26 4.55
N ARG A 188 -33.33 11.12 5.88
CA ARG A 188 -32.31 10.57 6.76
C ARG A 188 -32.28 9.05 6.65
N VAL A 189 -31.17 8.55 6.11
CA VAL A 189 -30.94 7.11 5.97
C VAL A 189 -30.42 6.52 7.29
N GLN A 190 -31.01 5.42 7.77
CA GLN A 190 -30.54 4.71 8.97
C GLN A 190 -29.25 3.93 8.69
N HIS A 191 -29.20 3.14 7.62
CA HIS A 191 -28.05 2.29 7.24
C HIS A 191 -27.13 2.97 6.22
N ARG A 192 -26.48 4.07 6.60
CA ARG A 192 -25.70 4.92 5.67
C ARG A 192 -24.56 4.21 4.96
N ILE A 193 -23.81 3.38 5.70
CA ILE A 193 -22.66 2.66 5.13
C ILE A 193 -23.15 1.65 4.09
N SER A 194 -24.18 0.86 4.42
CA SER A 194 -24.77 -0.10 3.49
C SER A 194 -25.34 0.60 2.25
N VAL A 195 -26.07 1.71 2.43
CA VAL A 195 -26.62 2.49 1.31
C VAL A 195 -25.51 3.10 0.46
N TYR A 196 -24.44 3.60 1.07
CA TYR A 196 -23.27 4.08 0.34
C TYR A 196 -22.62 2.97 -0.48
N ILE A 197 -22.38 1.79 0.10
CA ILE A 197 -21.79 0.64 -0.61
C ILE A 197 -22.70 0.21 -1.77
N CYS A 198 -24.00 0.06 -1.54
CA CYS A 198 -24.96 -0.30 -2.59
C CYS A 198 -25.00 0.75 -3.71
N LEU A 199 -24.97 2.04 -3.37
CA LEU A 199 -24.91 3.14 -4.33
C LEU A 199 -23.65 3.04 -5.19
N GLN A 200 -22.48 2.78 -4.59
CA GLN A 200 -21.23 2.67 -5.33
C GLN A 200 -21.21 1.44 -6.25
N ILE A 201 -21.67 0.28 -5.78
CA ILE A 201 -21.79 -0.93 -6.62
C ILE A 201 -22.71 -0.67 -7.81
N PHE A 202 -23.87 -0.06 -7.57
CA PHE A 202 -24.82 0.27 -8.62
C PHE A 202 -24.24 1.26 -9.64
N VAL A 203 -23.59 2.32 -9.17
CA VAL A 203 -22.99 3.33 -10.04
C VAL A 203 -21.81 2.79 -10.83
N LEU A 204 -20.98 1.92 -10.24
CA LEU A 204 -19.89 1.24 -10.97
C LEU A 204 -20.44 0.33 -12.08
N ALA A 205 -21.51 -0.42 -11.81
CA ALA A 205 -22.18 -1.23 -12.82
C ALA A 205 -22.77 -0.38 -13.94
N ALA A 206 -23.47 0.72 -13.61
CA ALA A 206 -24.02 1.66 -14.58
C ALA A 206 -22.91 2.33 -15.40
N TRP A 207 -21.82 2.75 -14.77
CA TRP A 207 -20.64 3.30 -15.43
C TRP A 207 -20.03 2.31 -16.43
N ALA A 208 -19.86 1.04 -16.04
CA ALA A 208 -19.33 0.00 -16.92
C ALA A 208 -20.25 -0.29 -18.11
N LEU A 209 -21.57 -0.22 -17.92
CA LEU A 209 -22.54 -0.34 -19.01
C LEU A 209 -22.49 0.87 -19.96
N LEU A 210 -22.39 2.09 -19.41
CA LEU A 210 -22.26 3.31 -20.22
C LEU A 210 -20.99 3.31 -21.08
N LEU A 211 -19.90 2.70 -20.59
CA LEU A 211 -18.66 2.55 -21.37
C LEU A 211 -18.75 1.55 -22.52
N ARG A 212 -19.73 0.64 -22.52
CA ARG A 212 -19.93 -0.30 -23.63
C ARG A 212 -20.64 0.34 -24.82
N GLU A 213 -21.31 1.47 -24.60
CA GLU A 213 -22.13 2.12 -25.61
C GLU A 213 -21.32 3.24 -26.30
N GLU A 214 -20.90 3.00 -27.54
CA GLU A 214 -20.07 3.94 -28.32
C GLU A 214 -20.78 5.26 -28.64
N SER A 215 -22.12 5.26 -28.61
CA SER A 215 -22.93 6.45 -28.89
C SER A 215 -22.96 7.47 -27.74
N ILE A 216 -22.54 7.08 -26.53
CA ILE A 216 -22.60 7.93 -25.34
C ILE A 216 -21.29 8.69 -25.16
N ASN A 217 -21.40 10.01 -24.99
CA ASN A 217 -20.24 10.86 -24.70
C ASN A 217 -19.58 10.46 -23.36
N VAL A 218 -18.25 10.28 -23.35
CA VAL A 218 -17.45 9.87 -22.19
C VAL A 218 -17.63 10.79 -20.97
N LEU A 219 -18.08 12.03 -21.17
CA LEU A 219 -18.42 12.93 -20.08
C LEU A 219 -19.56 12.38 -19.20
N ALA A 220 -20.53 11.68 -19.77
CA ALA A 220 -21.67 11.12 -19.02
C ALA A 220 -21.24 10.09 -17.95
N PRO A 221 -20.46 9.03 -18.26
CA PRO A 221 -19.95 8.12 -17.25
C PRO A 221 -19.05 8.82 -16.21
N THR A 222 -18.21 9.78 -16.62
CA THR A 222 -17.38 10.54 -15.66
C THR A 222 -18.22 11.42 -14.73
N ALA A 223 -19.25 12.09 -15.26
CA ALA A 223 -20.19 12.89 -14.48
C ALA A 223 -20.99 12.02 -13.51
N LEU A 224 -21.39 10.82 -13.92
CA LEU A 224 -22.08 9.84 -13.07
C LEU A 224 -21.22 9.44 -11.86
N LEU A 225 -19.94 9.08 -12.08
CA LEU A 225 -19.00 8.78 -10.99
C LEU A 225 -18.75 9.99 -10.08
N GLY A 226 -18.63 11.19 -10.68
CA GLY A 226 -18.46 12.43 -9.92
C GLY A 226 -19.66 12.73 -9.02
N ALA A 227 -20.87 12.64 -9.58
CA ALA A 227 -22.12 12.88 -8.87
C ALA A 227 -22.35 11.85 -7.76
N SER A 228 -22.08 10.57 -8.02
CA SER A 228 -22.22 9.52 -7.00
C SER A 228 -21.22 9.66 -5.86
N ALA A 229 -19.98 10.09 -6.13
CA ALA A 229 -19.00 10.39 -5.11
C ALA A 229 -19.48 11.54 -4.20
N MET A 230 -20.01 12.62 -4.78
CA MET A 230 -20.56 13.74 -4.01
C MET A 230 -21.81 13.35 -3.21
N LEU A 231 -22.70 12.55 -3.80
CA LEU A 231 -23.88 12.04 -3.13
C LEU A 231 -23.50 11.07 -2.00
N GLY A 232 -22.53 10.20 -2.23
CA GLY A 232 -22.00 9.27 -1.25
C GLY A 232 -21.38 10.00 -0.06
N ASP A 233 -20.57 11.02 -0.32
CA ASP A 233 -20.07 11.95 0.72
C ASP A 233 -21.22 12.59 1.49
N ALA A 234 -22.26 13.07 0.80
CA ALA A 234 -23.42 13.67 1.45
C ALA A 234 -24.16 12.67 2.34
N ILE A 235 -24.33 11.41 1.90
CA ILE A 235 -24.95 10.31 2.67
C ILE A 235 -24.12 9.97 3.90
N LEU A 236 -22.80 9.84 3.76
CA LEU A 236 -21.89 9.52 4.86
C LEU A 236 -21.79 10.66 5.89
N VAL A 237 -21.90 11.91 5.45
CA VAL A 237 -21.86 13.11 6.29
C VAL A 237 -23.20 13.41 6.97
N GLN A 238 -24.30 12.78 6.56
CA GLN A 238 -25.54 12.86 7.34
C GLN A 238 -25.20 12.37 8.75
N ARG A 239 -25.08 13.27 9.74
CA ARG A 239 -24.90 12.90 11.16
C ARG A 239 -26.19 13.22 11.89
N PRO A 240 -26.72 12.31 12.71
CA PRO A 240 -27.79 12.65 13.62
C PRO A 240 -27.09 13.36 14.78
N TRP A 241 -26.89 14.67 14.63
CA TRP A 241 -26.59 15.50 15.80
C TRP A 241 -27.83 15.51 16.66
N ASN A 242 -28.01 14.45 17.44
CA ASN A 242 -29.08 14.38 18.41
C ASN A 242 -28.70 15.31 19.55
N LYS A 243 -29.06 16.59 19.42
CA LYS A 243 -28.74 17.63 20.41
C LYS A 243 -29.25 17.27 21.81
N THR A 244 -30.25 16.40 21.92
CA THR A 244 -30.81 15.94 23.19
C THR A 244 -29.94 14.92 23.91
N SER A 245 -28.89 14.39 23.27
CA SER A 245 -27.92 13.47 23.87
C SER A 245 -26.50 13.96 23.72
N GLY A 246 -26.31 15.29 23.80
CA GLY A 246 -25.00 15.95 23.59
C GLY A 246 -23.86 15.28 24.35
N ASP A 247 -24.09 14.91 25.61
CA ASP A 247 -23.10 14.34 26.52
C ASP A 247 -22.49 13.00 26.03
N LYS A 248 -23.16 12.27 25.14
CA LYS A 248 -22.64 11.01 24.57
C LYS A 248 -21.75 11.21 23.35
N TYR A 249 -21.79 12.38 22.72
CA TYR A 249 -21.18 12.62 21.40
C TYR A 249 -20.16 13.76 21.38
N TYR A 250 -19.99 14.50 22.49
CA TYR A 250 -18.91 15.47 22.60
C TYR A 250 -17.57 14.78 22.85
N LEU A 251 -16.73 14.85 21.82
CA LEU A 251 -15.27 15.01 21.93
C LEU A 251 -14.43 13.96 22.68
N TRP A 252 -14.90 12.73 22.87
CA TRP A 252 -14.02 11.62 23.30
C TRP A 252 -12.91 11.29 22.29
N MET A 253 -12.98 11.81 21.04
CA MET A 253 -11.99 11.53 20.00
C MET A 253 -10.58 12.08 20.27
N CYS A 254 -10.40 12.95 21.27
CA CYS A 254 -9.08 13.37 21.75
C CYS A 254 -8.83 13.02 23.21
N TYR A 255 -9.80 12.38 23.88
CA TYR A 255 -9.68 12.00 25.27
C TYR A 255 -9.06 10.60 25.36
N LYS A 256 -7.73 10.55 25.42
CA LYS A 256 -7.04 9.34 25.85
C LYS A 256 -7.23 9.27 27.37
N GLU A 257 -7.84 8.21 27.87
CA GLU A 257 -8.06 7.99 29.31
C GLU A 257 -6.75 8.09 30.13
N SER A 258 -5.62 7.78 29.49
CA SER A 258 -4.29 7.98 30.07
C SER A 258 -3.90 9.45 30.32
N PHE A 259 -4.58 10.43 29.71
CA PHE A 259 -4.35 11.85 30.00
C PHE A 259 -4.91 12.24 31.36
N ASP A 260 -5.98 11.61 31.84
CA ASP A 260 -6.50 11.88 33.18
C ASP A 260 -5.58 11.29 34.24
N THR A 261 -5.07 10.09 34.02
CA THR A 261 -4.07 9.49 34.91
C THR A 261 -2.77 10.30 34.88
N ALA A 262 -2.34 10.77 33.70
CA ALA A 262 -1.15 11.61 33.57
C ALA A 262 -1.36 13.04 34.09
N ALA A 263 -2.56 13.61 34.00
CA ALA A 263 -2.89 14.92 34.56
C ALA A 263 -2.98 14.85 36.09
N GLN A 264 -3.58 13.80 36.65
CA GLN A 264 -3.58 13.53 38.09
C GLN A 264 -2.16 13.30 38.63
N ASN A 265 -1.31 12.60 37.88
CA ASN A 265 0.09 12.43 38.24
C ASN A 265 0.92 13.71 38.03
N ALA A 266 0.61 14.51 37.01
CA ALA A 266 1.28 15.78 36.75
C ALA A 266 0.88 16.86 37.77
N GLU A 267 -0.35 16.90 38.27
CA GLU A 267 -0.74 17.79 39.37
C GLU A 267 -0.04 17.43 40.68
N ARG A 268 0.28 16.15 40.90
CA ARG A 268 1.16 15.73 42.00
C ARG A 268 2.61 16.20 41.83
N ASP A 269 3.07 16.36 40.59
CA ASP A 269 4.44 16.73 40.24
C ASP A 269 4.60 18.20 39.82
N ALA A 270 3.54 19.01 39.76
CA ALA A 270 3.54 20.39 39.23
C ALA A 270 4.08 21.43 40.22
N GLY A 271 4.97 21.02 41.13
CA GLY A 271 5.97 21.93 41.68
C GLY A 271 7.13 22.01 40.68
N GLU A 272 7.37 23.19 40.12
CA GLU A 272 8.43 23.55 39.17
C GLU A 272 8.22 23.18 37.68
N GLY A 273 8.06 24.25 36.90
CA GLY A 273 7.64 24.20 35.50
C GLY A 273 8.73 23.85 34.51
N SER A 274 8.34 23.11 33.48
CA SER A 274 8.92 23.22 32.12
C SER A 274 8.05 22.44 31.14
N MET A 275 7.43 23.16 30.19
CA MET A 275 6.56 22.56 29.18
C MET A 275 7.35 21.63 28.21
N ASP A 276 8.64 21.88 28.03
CA ASP A 276 9.57 21.02 27.27
C ASP A 276 9.77 19.63 27.91
N GLY A 277 9.57 19.54 29.22
CA GLY A 277 9.60 18.26 29.93
C GLY A 277 8.45 17.32 29.51
N ARG A 278 7.30 17.86 29.14
CA ARG A 278 6.08 17.07 28.88
C ARG A 278 6.17 16.29 27.56
N ILE A 279 6.65 16.92 26.49
CA ILE A 279 6.86 16.23 25.20
C ILE A 279 7.97 15.18 25.34
N SER A 280 9.03 15.51 26.06
CA SER A 280 10.13 14.60 26.34
C SER A 280 9.70 13.38 27.15
N ARG A 281 8.79 13.55 28.13
CA ARG A 281 8.17 12.45 28.90
C ARG A 281 7.28 11.58 28.01
N LEU A 282 6.39 12.17 27.21
CA LEU A 282 5.53 11.42 26.26
C LEU A 282 6.34 10.59 25.27
N LYS A 283 7.45 11.15 24.75
CA LYS A 283 8.36 10.42 23.87
C LYS A 283 9.04 9.26 24.62
N ARG A 284 9.48 9.48 25.86
CA ARG A 284 10.10 8.45 26.71
C ARG A 284 9.10 7.33 27.04
N ASP A 285 7.87 7.67 27.38
CA ASP A 285 6.79 6.72 27.69
C ASP A 285 6.41 5.90 26.45
N SER A 286 6.25 6.54 25.28
CA SER A 286 6.01 5.82 24.03
C SER A 286 7.15 4.86 23.71
N THR A 287 8.40 5.28 23.91
CA THR A 287 9.57 4.43 23.69
C THR A 287 9.61 3.27 24.69
N GLN A 288 9.21 3.51 25.94
CA GLN A 288 9.14 2.48 26.97
C GLN A 288 8.04 1.46 26.69
N LEU A 289 6.87 1.93 26.22
CA LEU A 289 5.77 1.05 25.81
C LEU A 289 6.16 0.19 24.61
N TYR A 290 6.85 0.77 23.63
CA TYR A 290 7.42 0.00 22.51
C TYR A 290 8.44 -1.05 22.98
N LYS A 291 9.30 -0.71 23.94
CA LYS A 291 10.24 -1.67 24.54
C LYS A 291 9.51 -2.79 25.27
N GLN A 292 8.48 -2.48 26.06
CA GLN A 292 7.67 -3.48 26.74
C GLN A 292 6.96 -4.41 25.76
N LEU A 293 6.33 -3.83 24.73
CA LEU A 293 5.67 -4.61 23.68
C LEU A 293 6.68 -5.50 22.94
N SER A 294 7.88 -4.99 22.64
CA SER A 294 8.94 -5.78 22.02
C SER A 294 9.40 -6.93 22.93
N THR A 295 9.52 -6.70 24.24
CA THR A 295 9.85 -7.77 25.19
C THR A 295 8.76 -8.83 25.29
N GLU A 296 7.48 -8.44 25.25
CA GLU A 296 6.35 -9.37 25.23
C GLU A 296 6.27 -10.15 23.92
N ILE A 297 6.52 -9.51 22.77
CA ILE A 297 6.57 -10.20 21.48
C ILE A 297 7.73 -11.20 21.46
N ASN A 298 8.89 -10.83 21.98
CA ASN A 298 10.05 -11.72 22.05
C ASN A 298 9.81 -12.90 23.01
N SER A 299 9.13 -12.66 24.14
CA SER A 299 8.79 -13.74 25.08
C SER A 299 7.73 -14.68 24.49
N MET A 300 6.70 -14.15 23.82
CA MET A 300 5.71 -14.96 23.09
C MET A 300 6.36 -15.76 21.95
N SER A 301 7.25 -15.14 21.18
CA SER A 301 7.98 -15.82 20.10
C SER A 301 8.82 -16.98 20.65
N LYS A 302 9.50 -16.78 21.78
CA LYS A 302 10.24 -17.84 22.47
C LYS A 302 9.33 -18.97 22.96
N GLN A 303 8.20 -18.63 23.59
CA GLN A 303 7.20 -19.62 24.03
C GLN A 303 6.64 -20.42 22.85
N LEU A 304 6.36 -19.75 21.72
CA LEU A 304 5.88 -20.41 20.50
C LEU A 304 6.95 -21.38 19.94
N GLY A 305 8.22 -20.99 19.98
CA GLY A 305 9.35 -21.85 19.59
C GLY A 305 9.49 -23.09 20.48
N GLU A 306 9.36 -22.93 21.80
CA GLU A 306 9.39 -24.04 22.77
C GLU A 306 8.20 -25.00 22.57
N GLN A 307 7.00 -24.45 22.31
CA GLN A 307 5.82 -25.26 21.96
C GLN A 307 6.01 -26.03 20.66
N TYR A 308 6.57 -25.39 19.63
CA TYR A 308 6.85 -26.03 18.34
C TYR A 308 7.87 -27.17 18.49
N GLN A 309 8.94 -26.97 19.27
CA GLN A 309 9.91 -28.02 19.57
C GLN A 309 9.28 -29.19 20.33
N THR A 310 8.44 -28.91 21.34
CA THR A 310 7.73 -29.94 22.10
C THR A 310 6.79 -30.75 21.22
N LEU A 311 6.08 -30.08 20.31
CA LEU A 311 5.19 -30.73 19.35
C LEU A 311 5.99 -31.61 18.38
N SER A 312 7.11 -31.11 17.85
CA SER A 312 8.01 -31.86 16.97
C SER A 312 8.53 -33.14 17.64
N GLN A 313 8.97 -33.06 18.90
CA GLN A 313 9.39 -34.24 19.68
C GLN A 313 8.26 -35.26 19.87
N LYS A 314 7.02 -34.80 20.12
CA LYS A 314 5.87 -35.70 20.23
C LYS A 314 5.55 -36.39 18.90
N VAL A 315 5.66 -35.68 17.79
CA VAL A 315 5.46 -36.24 16.45
C VAL A 315 6.51 -37.32 16.15
N GLN A 316 7.79 -37.05 16.41
CA GLN A 316 8.86 -38.06 16.27
C GLN A 316 8.66 -39.27 17.21
N GLY A 317 8.19 -39.03 18.44
CA GLY A 317 7.83 -40.07 19.38
C GLY A 317 6.65 -40.94 18.92
N MET A 318 5.66 -40.36 18.22
CA MET A 318 4.58 -41.13 17.61
C MET A 318 5.05 -41.94 16.39
N GLU A 319 5.90 -41.36 15.56
CA GLU A 319 6.48 -42.01 14.37
C GLU A 319 7.28 -43.26 14.76
N SER A 320 8.17 -43.14 15.75
CA SER A 320 8.92 -44.29 16.30
C SER A 320 8.01 -45.38 16.90
N ARG A 321 6.90 -45.01 17.55
CA ARG A 321 5.91 -45.99 18.05
C ARG A 321 5.15 -46.69 16.93
N LEU A 322 4.81 -45.98 15.85
CA LEU A 322 4.18 -46.55 14.66
C LEU A 322 5.13 -47.53 13.97
N GLN A 323 6.40 -47.17 13.81
CA GLN A 323 7.41 -48.05 13.24
C GLN A 323 7.63 -49.30 14.11
N GLY A 324 7.60 -49.16 15.45
CA GLY A 324 7.63 -50.30 16.36
C GLY A 324 6.42 -51.24 16.23
N LEU A 325 5.23 -50.69 16.02
CA LEU A 325 4.01 -51.47 15.74
C LEU A 325 4.07 -52.18 14.39
N GLU A 326 4.59 -51.52 13.37
CA GLU A 326 4.79 -52.09 12.03
C GLU A 326 5.73 -53.29 12.08
N ASN A 327 6.91 -53.14 12.71
CA ASN A 327 7.87 -54.23 12.90
C ASN A 327 7.26 -55.42 13.69
N HIS A 328 6.47 -55.14 14.73
CA HIS A 328 5.81 -56.20 15.50
C HIS A 328 4.72 -56.92 14.68
N MET A 329 4.01 -56.19 13.82
CA MET A 329 3.03 -56.77 12.91
C MET A 329 3.70 -57.66 11.85
N GLU A 330 4.85 -57.24 11.30
CA GLU A 330 5.66 -58.07 10.41
C GLU A 330 6.15 -59.36 11.09
N GLU A 331 6.60 -59.27 12.34
CA GLU A 331 7.01 -60.44 13.14
C GLU A 331 5.84 -61.40 13.37
N MET A 332 4.64 -60.89 13.69
CA MET A 332 3.44 -61.72 13.81
C MET A 332 3.08 -62.40 12.49
N VAL A 333 3.19 -61.71 11.35
CA VAL A 333 2.93 -62.29 10.02
C VAL A 333 3.92 -63.43 9.72
N GLN A 334 5.22 -63.21 9.95
CA GLN A 334 6.24 -64.24 9.76
C GLN A 334 6.01 -65.46 10.67
N ASN A 335 5.63 -65.24 11.93
CA ASN A 335 5.29 -66.33 12.86
C ASN A 335 4.06 -67.11 12.40
N LEU A 336 3.04 -66.45 11.86
CA LEU A 336 1.86 -67.10 11.29
C LEU A 336 2.19 -67.92 10.03
N GLU A 337 2.99 -67.36 9.12
CA GLU A 337 3.46 -68.07 7.92
C GLU A 337 4.25 -69.33 8.30
N TYR A 338 5.11 -69.24 9.32
CA TYR A 338 5.83 -70.38 9.86
C TYR A 338 4.87 -71.47 10.39
N ILE A 339 3.89 -71.10 11.21
CA ILE A 339 2.89 -72.05 11.75
C ILE A 339 2.10 -72.72 10.62
N VAL A 340 1.66 -71.96 9.62
CA VAL A 340 0.93 -72.49 8.44
C VAL A 340 1.83 -73.46 7.64
N SER A 341 3.11 -73.15 7.49
CA SER A 341 4.08 -74.02 6.80
C SER A 341 4.32 -75.36 7.55
N VAL A 342 4.32 -75.33 8.88
CA VAL A 342 4.45 -76.54 9.72
C VAL A 342 3.19 -77.39 9.62
N GLN A 343 2.00 -76.77 9.66
CA GLN A 343 0.72 -77.47 9.60
C GLN A 343 0.45 -78.11 8.22
N THR A 344 0.90 -77.47 7.13
CA THR A 344 0.84 -78.05 5.79
C THR A 344 1.80 -79.23 5.61
N ARG A 345 3.00 -79.19 6.24
CA ARG A 345 3.91 -80.35 6.23
C ARG A 345 3.37 -81.54 7.03
N THR A 346 2.69 -81.32 8.15
CA THR A 346 2.14 -82.41 8.97
C THR A 346 0.89 -83.05 8.37
N GLN A 347 0.09 -82.31 7.58
CA GLN A 347 -1.04 -82.91 6.84
C GLN A 347 -0.62 -83.66 5.57
N GLY A 348 0.52 -83.31 4.96
CA GLY A 348 1.04 -83.97 3.76
C GLY A 348 1.67 -85.36 3.99
N SER A 349 1.85 -85.78 5.25
CA SER A 349 2.47 -87.06 5.63
C SER A 349 1.47 -88.07 6.20
N SER A 350 0.26 -88.17 5.62
CA SER A 350 -0.52 -89.40 5.78
C SER A 350 0.12 -90.51 4.93
N PRO A 351 0.68 -91.57 5.52
CA PRO A 351 1.13 -92.71 4.76
C PRO A 351 -0.10 -93.37 4.12
N CYS A 352 -0.07 -93.49 2.79
CA CYS A 352 -0.93 -94.44 2.10
C CYS A 352 -0.59 -95.83 2.65
N LEU A 353 -1.47 -96.35 3.49
CA LEU A 353 -1.55 -97.77 3.81
C LEU A 353 -2.05 -98.47 2.54
N GLU A 354 -1.12 -99.07 1.80
CA GLU A 354 -1.39 -100.25 0.96
C GLU A 354 -1.25 -101.52 1.79
#